data_AF-A0A844NWI7-F1
#
_entry.id   AF-A0A844NWI7-F1
#
_cell.length_a   1.000
_cell.length_b   1.000
_cell.length_c   1.000
_cell.angle_alpha   90.00
_cell.angle_beta   90.00
_cell.angle_gamma   90.00
#
_symmetry.space_group_name_H-M   'P 1'
#
loop_
_entity.id
_entity.type
_entity.pdbx_description
1 polymer ?
#
loop_
_entity_poly.entity_id
_entity_poly.type
_entity_poly.pdbx_seq_one_letter_code
_entity_poly.pdbx_strand_id
1 'polypeptide(L)' 'EPDDHALLNPLRWAEVVRLGQEGWELVSVQPLMRGVTEIGNQNAQGWAWGVALPVSYLLFFKRATS' A
#
# COMPACT_ATOMS: atom_id res chain seq x y z
N GLU A 1 8.54 8.63 5.63
CA GLU A 1 7.13 8.98 5.89
C GLU A 1 6.29 8.27 4.82
N PRO A 2 5.14 7.67 5.14
CA PRO A 2 4.27 7.07 4.12
C PRO A 2 3.87 8.17 3.13
N ASP A 3 3.88 7.85 1.83
CA ASP A 3 3.51 8.83 0.81
C ASP A 3 1.98 9.03 0.81
N ASP A 4 1.52 10.04 1.55
CA ASP A 4 0.11 10.40 1.69
C ASP A 4 -0.53 10.68 0.32
N HIS A 5 0.24 11.16 -0.67
CA HIS A 5 -0.25 11.43 -2.01
C HIS A 5 -0.67 10.16 -2.78
N ALA A 6 -0.07 9.00 -2.47
CA ALA A 6 -0.46 7.72 -3.07
C ALA A 6 -1.77 7.16 -2.50
N LEU A 7 -2.13 7.53 -1.26
CA LEU A 7 -3.44 7.26 -0.66
C LEU A 7 -4.53 8.19 -1.19
N LEU A 8 -4.16 9.43 -1.51
CA LEU A 8 -5.08 10.53 -1.82
C LEU A 8 -5.32 10.78 -3.31
N ASN A 9 -5.21 9.74 -4.17
CA ASN A 9 -5.76 9.87 -5.52
C ASN A 9 -7.25 10.23 -5.40
N PRO A 10 -7.73 11.34 -6.00
CA PRO A 10 -9.09 11.85 -5.77
C PRO A 10 -10.19 10.82 -6.06
N LEU A 11 -9.95 9.88 -6.99
CA LEU A 11 -10.86 8.76 -7.28
C LEU A 11 -10.98 7.76 -6.13
N ARG A 12 -9.88 7.54 -5.37
CA ARG A 12 -9.85 6.62 -4.22
C ARG A 12 -10.45 7.27 -2.97
N TRP A 13 -10.27 8.58 -2.80
CA TRP A 13 -10.83 9.30 -1.66
C TRP A 13 -12.36 9.37 -1.69
N ALA A 14 -12.95 9.58 -2.87
CA ALA A 14 -14.41 9.57 -3.04
C ALA A 14 -15.04 8.27 -2.51
N GLU A 15 -14.37 7.13 -2.73
CA GLU A 15 -14.86 5.83 -2.27
C GLU A 15 -14.73 5.64 -0.76
N VAL A 16 -13.63 6.13 -0.16
CA VAL A 16 -13.47 6.15 1.30
C VAL A 16 -14.57 6.99 1.95
N VAL A 17 -14.87 8.17 1.39
CA VAL A 17 -15.95 9.05 1.89
C VAL A 17 -17.31 8.37 1.74
N ARG A 18 -17.60 7.76 0.59
CA ARG A 18 -18.86 7.02 0.35
C ARG A 18 -19.04 5.90 1.38
N LEU A 19 -18.01 5.10 1.64
CA LEU A 19 -18.05 4.04 2.64
C LEU A 19 -18.31 4.59 4.05
N GLY A 20 -17.69 5.72 4.41
CA GLY A 20 -17.97 6.42 5.67
C GLY A 20 -19.44 6.84 5.81
N GLN A 21 -20.04 7.36 4.73
CA GLN A 21 -21.46 7.73 4.70
C GLN A 21 -22.39 6.51 4.82
N GLU A 22 -21.95 5.34 4.39
CA GLU A 22 -22.65 4.05 4.52
C GLU A 22 -22.45 3.38 5.89
N GLY A 23 -21.77 4.05 6.82
CA GLY A 23 -21.53 3.56 8.18
C GLY A 23 -20.35 2.61 8.32
N TRP A 24 -19.48 2.52 7.32
CA TRP A 24 -18.21 1.81 7.45
C TRP A 24 -17.16 2.68 8.15
N GLU A 25 -16.47 2.10 9.13
CA GLU A 25 -15.35 2.74 9.82
C GLU A 25 -14.03 2.17 9.28
N LEU A 26 -13.15 3.04 8.79
CA LEU A 26 -11.77 2.68 8.44
C LEU A 26 -10.99 2.41 9.71
N VAL A 27 -10.50 1.18 9.90
CA VAL A 27 -9.83 0.74 11.14
C VAL A 27 -8.35 0.45 10.99
N SER A 28 -7.87 0.23 9.77
CA SER A 28 -6.46 0.01 9.50
C SER A 28 -6.08 0.34 8.07
N VAL A 29 -4.90 0.91 7.90
CA VAL A 29 -4.24 1.12 6.61
C VAL A 29 -2.90 0.41 6.66
N GLN A 30 -2.66 -0.51 5.72
CA GLN A 30 -1.41 -1.26 5.65
C GLN A 30 -0.71 -1.02 4.32
N PRO A 31 0.59 -0.66 4.31
CA PRO A 31 1.33 -0.54 3.06
C PRO A 31 1.55 -1.92 2.43
N LEU A 32 1.27 -2.03 1.15
CA LEU A 32 1.66 -3.18 0.33
C LEU A 32 3.07 -2.93 -0.20
N MET A 33 4.00 -3.78 0.20
CA MET A 33 5.41 -3.71 -0.21
C MET A 33 5.68 -4.66 -1.38
N ARG A 34 6.46 -4.20 -2.36
CA ARG A 34 7.05 -5.04 -3.40
C ARG A 34 8.52 -5.24 -3.09
N GLY A 35 8.93 -6.50 -2.93
CA GLY A 35 10.34 -6.87 -2.90
C GLY A 35 10.94 -6.77 -4.31
N VAL A 36 12.05 -6.07 -4.43
CA VAL A 36 12.87 -6.02 -5.64
C VAL A 36 14.23 -6.60 -5.29
N THR A 37 14.63 -7.63 -6.01
CA THR A 37 15.96 -8.24 -5.91
C THR A 37 16.64 -8.10 -7.25
N GLU A 38 17.80 -7.46 -7.28
CA GLU A 38 18.63 -7.36 -8.48
C GLU A 38 19.92 -8.16 -8.25
N ILE A 39 20.20 -9.10 -9.16
CA ILE A 39 21.38 -9.97 -9.11
C ILE A 39 22.36 -9.48 -10.17
N GLY A 40 23.52 -8.98 -9.72
CA GLY A 40 24.59 -8.53 -10.59
C GLY A 40 25.27 -9.68 -11.34
N ASN A 41 25.82 -9.34 -12.52
CA ASN A 41 26.49 -10.21 -13.50
C ASN A 41 27.30 -11.37 -12.88
N GLN A 42 27.01 -12.60 -13.30
CA GLN A 42 27.68 -13.84 -12.84
C GLN A 42 29.16 -13.94 -13.28
N ASN A 43 29.64 -13.00 -14.08
CA ASN A 43 31.01 -12.98 -14.56
C ASN A 43 31.91 -12.19 -13.58
N ALA A 44 32.42 -12.90 -12.59
CA ALA A 44 33.61 -12.62 -11.76
C ALA A 44 33.54 -11.68 -10.53
N GLN A 45 32.43 -10.99 -10.21
CA GLN A 45 32.30 -10.23 -8.95
C GLN A 45 30.84 -9.87 -8.62
N GLY A 46 29.97 -10.88 -8.56
CA GLY A 46 28.54 -10.69 -8.34
C GLY A 46 28.22 -10.02 -7.00
N TRP A 47 27.47 -8.92 -7.05
CA TRP A 47 26.78 -8.34 -5.90
C TRP A 47 25.28 -8.55 -6.05
N ALA A 48 24.57 -8.73 -4.95
CA ALA A 48 23.11 -8.75 -4.91
C ALA A 48 22.64 -7.78 -3.83
N TRP A 49 21.65 -6.96 -4.15
CA TRP A 49 20.93 -6.16 -3.16
C TRP A 49 19.43 -6.36 -3.31
N GLY A 50 18.74 -6.24 -2.18
CA GLY A 50 17.29 -6.32 -2.10
C GLY A 50 16.74 -5.06 -1.43
N VAL A 51 15.67 -4.50 -2.00
CA VAL A 51 14.92 -3.40 -1.38
C VAL A 51 13.43 -3.73 -1.36
N ALA A 52 12.75 -3.31 -0.30
CA ALA A 52 11.29 -3.33 -0.26
C ALA A 52 10.78 -1.91 -0.57
N LEU A 53 9.98 -1.77 -1.63
CA LEU A 53 9.38 -0.50 -2.02
C LEU A 53 7.86 -0.53 -1.79
N PRO A 54 7.26 0.49 -1.17
CA PRO A 54 5.80 0.58 -1.08
C PRO A 54 5.22 0.77 -2.48
N VAL A 55 4.23 -0.04 -2.84
CA VAL A 55 3.58 0.01 -4.16
C VAL A 55 2.09 0.32 -4.09
N SER A 56 1.45 0.10 -2.95
CA SER A 56 0.04 0.44 -2.73
C SER A 56 -0.28 0.37 -1.22
N TYR A 57 -1.56 0.51 -0.89
CA TYR A 57 -2.09 0.33 0.46
C TYR A 57 -3.34 -0.58 0.44
N LEU A 58 -3.51 -1.36 1.49
CA LEU A 58 -4.74 -2.07 1.84
C LEU A 58 -5.49 -1.26 2.90
N LEU A 59 -6.79 -1.06 2.68
CA LEU A 59 -7.67 -0.35 3.61
C LEU A 59 -8.66 -1.37 4.19
N PHE A 60 -8.71 -1.45 5.52
CA PHE A 60 -9.60 -2.35 6.24
C PHE A 60 -10.73 -1.57 6.89
N PHE A 61 -11.96 -1.95 6.54
CA PHE A 61 -13.16 -1.34 7.09
C PHE A 61 -13.93 -2.34 7.95
N LYS A 62 -14.57 -1.85 9.01
CA LYS A 62 -15.60 -2.60 9.75
C LYS A 62 -16.94 -1.88 9.61
N ARG A 63 -18.03 -2.64 9.70
CA ARG A 63 -19.38 -2.11 9.87
C ARG A 63 -20.06 -2.87 10.98
N ALA A 64 -20.78 -2.16 11.85
CA ALA A 64 -21.62 -2.83 12.83
C ALA A 64 -22.71 -3.63 12.09
N THR A 65 -22.74 -4.94 12.29
CA THR A 65 -23.92 -5.74 11.94
C THR A 65 -24.87 -5.66 13.11
N SER A 66 -26.02 -5.02 12.87
CA SER A 66 -27.12 -5.00 13.83
C SER A 66 -27.85 -6.34 13.90
#